data_AF-A0A8T5PZ39-F1
#
_entry.id   AF-A0A8T5PZ39-F1
#
_cell.length_a   1.000
_cell.length_b   1.000
_cell.length_c   1.000
_cell.angle_alpha   90.00
_cell.angle_beta   90.00
_cell.angle_gamma   90.00
#
_symmetry.space_group_name_H-M   'P 1'
#
loop_
_entity.id
_entity.type
_entity.pdbx_description
1 polymer ?
#
loop_
_entity_poly.entity_id
_entity_poly.type
_entity_poly.pdbx_seq_one_letter_code
_entity_poly.pdbx_strand_id
1 'polypeptide(L)'
;MTKNLYAGTGISTNDNAYQAGKEAVASAIEKAGKTPEFGFVFCSGGKYGRDDQTIKELVKGAHEAFMEVNPKCKWIGCTTCGELHEGGFSNQSVVAAVLSSEYLKFSNTGINKIHDDPVNFGMKLAKDALANLATDKYLDPFIHFTAMKKKTPEQLIKMIPYTLIVLNTGVSRTLPPVESELLEGIKSVVGARVPIVGGSAADDGLMKKSYVFHDGTLLDDGAVVTAVFSDLKIGFGVAHGYRPVGKVAFVSDVSPDGHVVLKLDNRPAADVVAEWLGLPKEEIVKMIKLPTGAEIVALNAIAQKNPLASSENSSNFTLRVPVGVTPEGGIVFAPRIRKNSALYLMEGDKQSVLNAADVLIKNAKNDFVIKEPAFGLFFDCSLRWFILLEEVGKEAEQLSKNLGSPFIGFYTYGELAAEKGETASLCNQTLAALIISNEIYAGD
;
A
#
# COMPACT_ATOMS: atom_id res chain seq x y z
N MET A 1 14.44 19.61 21.12
CA MET A 1 15.31 18.88 20.18
C MET A 1 15.09 19.47 18.80
N THR A 2 16.15 19.61 18.01
CA THR A 2 16.05 20.08 16.61
C THR A 2 15.28 19.02 15.80
N LYS A 3 14.32 19.44 14.97
CA LYS A 3 13.61 18.52 14.07
C LYS A 3 14.48 18.24 12.84
N ASN A 4 14.74 16.98 12.58
CA ASN A 4 15.41 16.48 11.37
C ASN A 4 14.40 16.23 10.24
N LEU A 5 13.12 16.01 10.57
CA LEU A 5 12.01 15.93 9.61
C LEU A 5 10.92 16.94 9.97
N TYR A 6 10.54 17.75 8.99
CA TYR A 6 9.35 18.59 9.03
C TYR A 6 8.30 17.94 8.14
N ALA A 7 7.19 17.54 8.76
CA ALA A 7 6.06 16.95 8.08
C ALA A 7 4.80 17.77 8.38
N GLY A 8 3.98 18.00 7.36
CA GLY A 8 2.69 18.66 7.49
C GLY A 8 1.65 17.99 6.60
N THR A 9 0.39 18.08 7.00
CA THR A 9 -0.73 17.40 6.37
C THR A 9 -1.90 18.35 6.17
N GLY A 10 -2.68 18.16 5.12
CA GLY A 10 -3.79 19.02 4.76
C GLY A 10 -4.95 18.21 4.22
N ILE A 11 -6.15 18.78 4.32
CA ILE A 11 -7.38 18.17 3.82
C ILE A 11 -8.23 19.24 3.15
N SER A 12 -8.91 18.86 2.07
CA SER A 12 -9.99 19.66 1.49
C SER A 12 -11.17 18.76 1.09
N THR A 13 -12.37 19.30 1.27
CA THR A 13 -13.63 18.71 0.79
C THR A 13 -14.29 19.59 -0.28
N ASN A 14 -13.58 20.58 -0.83
CA ASN A 14 -14.12 21.53 -1.79
C ASN A 14 -14.68 20.82 -3.04
N ASP A 15 -15.84 21.25 -3.51
CA ASP A 15 -16.48 20.63 -4.68
C ASP A 15 -15.78 20.98 -5.99
N ASN A 16 -15.04 22.09 -6.03
CA ASN A 16 -14.18 22.42 -7.15
C ASN A 16 -12.86 21.64 -7.04
N ALA A 17 -12.64 20.71 -7.97
CA ALA A 17 -11.49 19.81 -7.97
C ALA A 17 -10.13 20.53 -7.92
N TYR A 18 -9.96 21.59 -8.72
CA TYR A 18 -8.75 22.41 -8.73
C TYR A 18 -8.51 23.06 -7.35
N GLN A 19 -9.54 23.68 -6.77
CA GLN A 19 -9.40 24.27 -5.44
C GLN A 19 -9.14 23.23 -4.36
N ALA A 20 -9.79 22.06 -4.44
CA ALA A 20 -9.57 20.97 -3.48
C ALA A 20 -8.10 20.50 -3.47
N GLY A 21 -7.52 20.29 -4.66
CA GLY A 21 -6.10 19.95 -4.79
C GLY A 21 -5.18 21.05 -4.25
N LYS A 22 -5.47 22.32 -4.58
CA LYS A 22 -4.67 23.47 -4.15
C LYS A 22 -4.72 23.68 -2.63
N GLU A 23 -5.92 23.67 -2.04
CA GLU A 23 -6.17 23.89 -0.61
C GLU A 23 -5.52 22.80 0.26
N ALA A 24 -5.68 21.52 -0.11
CA ALA A 24 -5.10 20.41 0.63
C ALA A 24 -3.56 20.54 0.70
N VAL A 25 -2.91 20.82 -0.43
CA VAL A 25 -1.45 21.01 -0.49
C VAL A 25 -1.01 22.26 0.26
N ALA A 26 -1.69 23.40 0.06
CA ALA A 26 -1.34 24.66 0.74
C ALA A 26 -1.43 24.52 2.27
N SER A 27 -2.47 23.86 2.78
CA SER A 27 -2.62 23.58 4.21
C SER A 27 -1.51 22.67 4.73
N ALA A 28 -1.13 21.64 3.98
CA ALA A 28 -0.03 20.75 4.36
C ALA A 28 1.31 21.52 4.45
N ILE A 29 1.58 22.41 3.50
CA ILE A 29 2.79 23.26 3.48
C ILE A 29 2.80 24.22 4.68
N GLU A 30 1.69 24.88 4.96
CA GLU A 30 1.56 25.78 6.10
C GLU A 30 1.86 25.04 7.42
N LYS A 31 1.24 23.88 7.63
CA LYS A 31 1.46 23.09 8.85
C LYS A 31 2.88 22.52 8.97
N ALA A 32 3.53 22.19 7.86
CA ALA A 32 4.93 21.74 7.88
C ALA A 32 5.88 22.85 8.35
N GLY A 33 5.56 24.11 8.05
CA GLY A 33 6.34 25.28 8.45
C GLY A 33 7.72 25.35 7.80
N LYS A 34 7.96 24.59 6.73
CA LYS A 34 9.22 24.54 5.98
C LYS A 34 8.94 24.22 4.51
N THR A 35 9.78 24.74 3.61
CA THR A 35 9.70 24.47 2.17
C THR A 35 9.78 22.97 1.90
N PRO A 36 8.78 22.37 1.23
CA PRO A 36 8.73 20.94 1.00
C PRO A 36 9.71 20.49 -0.08
N GLU A 37 10.25 19.28 0.08
CA GLU A 37 11.09 18.60 -0.92
C GLU A 37 10.35 17.45 -1.58
N PHE A 38 9.41 16.84 -0.85
CA PHE A 38 8.54 15.80 -1.35
C PHE A 38 7.09 15.96 -0.87
N GLY A 39 6.13 15.51 -1.66
CA GLY A 39 4.72 15.54 -1.30
C GLY A 39 3.93 14.30 -1.73
N PHE A 40 2.78 14.13 -1.08
CA PHE A 40 1.79 13.10 -1.37
C PHE A 40 0.41 13.75 -1.51
N VAL A 41 -0.40 13.27 -2.45
CA VAL A 41 -1.79 13.71 -2.61
C VAL A 41 -2.69 12.50 -2.88
N PHE A 42 -3.69 12.29 -2.03
CA PHE A 42 -4.66 11.21 -2.15
C PHE A 42 -6.06 11.80 -2.21
N CYS A 43 -6.89 11.30 -3.12
CA CYS A 43 -8.22 11.88 -3.32
C CYS A 43 -9.28 10.81 -3.59
N SER A 44 -10.53 11.13 -3.27
CA SER A 44 -11.67 10.26 -3.52
C SER A 44 -11.82 10.01 -5.01
N GLY A 45 -11.76 8.73 -5.41
CA GLY A 45 -11.91 8.38 -6.82
C GLY A 45 -13.35 8.50 -7.31
N GLY A 46 -14.35 8.41 -6.44
CA GLY A 46 -15.75 8.63 -6.76
C GLY A 46 -16.12 10.10 -6.95
N LYS A 47 -15.51 11.03 -6.19
CA LYS A 47 -15.75 12.48 -6.33
C LYS A 47 -14.87 13.10 -7.41
N TYR A 48 -13.55 12.97 -7.25
CA TYR A 48 -12.58 13.68 -8.06
C TYR A 48 -12.07 12.83 -9.23
N GLY A 49 -12.05 11.50 -9.07
CA GLY A 49 -11.73 10.53 -10.13
C GLY A 49 -12.90 10.14 -11.04
N ARG A 50 -14.06 10.78 -10.92
CA ARG A 50 -15.28 10.38 -11.65
C ARG A 50 -15.17 10.50 -13.18
N ASP A 51 -14.27 11.36 -13.65
CA ASP A 51 -13.98 11.58 -15.06
C ASP A 51 -12.57 12.18 -15.24
N ASP A 52 -12.01 12.03 -16.43
CA ASP A 52 -10.65 12.48 -16.77
C ASP A 52 -10.45 13.99 -16.60
N GLN A 53 -11.47 14.82 -16.80
CA GLN A 53 -11.34 16.27 -16.71
C GLN A 53 -11.28 16.71 -15.25
N THR A 54 -12.17 16.17 -14.40
CA THR A 54 -12.23 16.50 -12.97
C THR A 54 -10.90 16.15 -12.27
N ILE A 55 -10.34 14.96 -12.52
CA ILE A 55 -9.07 14.57 -11.90
C ILE A 55 -7.88 15.38 -12.43
N LYS A 56 -7.88 15.76 -13.72
CA LYS A 56 -6.86 16.66 -14.29
C LYS A 56 -6.85 18.02 -13.61
N GLU A 57 -8.02 18.58 -13.32
CA GLU A 57 -8.12 19.86 -12.61
C GLU A 57 -7.60 19.76 -11.17
N LEU A 58 -7.90 18.66 -10.45
CA LEU A 58 -7.34 18.42 -9.12
C LEU A 58 -5.82 18.34 -9.15
N VAL A 59 -5.28 17.50 -10.05
CA VAL A 59 -3.83 17.30 -10.21
C VAL A 59 -3.15 18.62 -10.57
N LYS A 60 -3.78 19.45 -11.41
CA LYS A 60 -3.29 20.79 -11.74
C LYS A 60 -3.26 21.72 -10.53
N GLY A 61 -4.34 21.77 -9.74
CA GLY A 61 -4.40 22.61 -8.54
C GLY A 61 -3.34 22.23 -7.50
N ALA A 62 -3.16 20.92 -7.26
CA ALA A 62 -2.10 20.40 -6.41
C ALA A 62 -0.69 20.72 -6.97
N HIS A 63 -0.48 20.51 -8.27
CA HIS A 63 0.80 20.80 -8.93
C HIS A 63 1.20 22.27 -8.77
N GLU A 64 0.29 23.19 -9.06
CA GLU A 64 0.54 24.63 -8.94
C GLU A 64 0.89 25.02 -7.50
N ALA A 65 0.21 24.45 -6.50
CA ALA A 65 0.50 24.70 -5.09
C ALA A 65 1.93 24.25 -4.69
N PHE A 66 2.39 23.08 -5.17
CA PHE A 66 3.77 22.65 -4.95
C PHE A 66 4.78 23.55 -5.66
N MET A 67 4.54 23.87 -6.92
CA MET A 67 5.48 24.64 -7.75
C MET A 67 5.61 26.10 -7.31
N GLU A 68 4.54 26.69 -6.76
CA GLU A 68 4.54 28.04 -6.19
C GLU A 68 5.55 28.19 -5.05
N VAL A 69 5.75 27.13 -4.26
CA VAL A 69 6.64 27.15 -3.09
C VAL A 69 8.02 26.58 -3.39
N ASN A 70 8.11 25.51 -4.18
CA ASN A 70 9.37 24.92 -4.61
C ASN A 70 9.23 24.25 -5.99
N PRO A 71 9.77 24.87 -7.06
CA PRO A 71 9.75 24.31 -8.42
C PRO A 71 10.48 22.97 -8.59
N LYS A 72 11.26 22.53 -7.59
CA LYS A 72 11.95 21.24 -7.58
C LYS A 72 11.26 20.18 -6.73
N CYS A 73 10.17 20.53 -6.02
CA CYS A 73 9.44 19.60 -5.18
C CYS A 73 8.90 18.44 -6.03
N LYS A 74 9.22 17.22 -5.62
CA LYS A 74 8.68 15.99 -6.22
C LYS A 74 7.41 15.60 -5.48
N TRP A 75 6.44 15.02 -6.17
CA TRP A 75 5.26 14.51 -5.48
C TRP A 75 4.55 13.42 -6.27
N ILE A 76 3.85 12.55 -5.53
CA ILE A 76 3.07 11.45 -6.10
C ILE A 76 1.67 11.43 -5.51
N GLY A 77 0.79 10.68 -6.12
CA GLY A 77 -0.54 10.47 -5.57
C GLY A 77 -1.39 9.54 -6.39
N CYS A 78 -2.61 9.31 -5.90
CA CYS A 78 -3.58 8.46 -6.58
C CYS A 78 -5.01 8.77 -6.14
N THR A 79 -5.97 8.22 -6.88
CA THR A 79 -7.34 8.10 -6.41
C THR A 79 -7.49 6.96 -5.41
N THR A 80 -8.50 7.03 -4.56
CA THR A 80 -8.63 6.17 -3.39
C THR A 80 -10.05 5.69 -3.14
N CYS A 81 -10.20 4.84 -2.11
CA CYS A 81 -11.46 4.50 -1.48
C CYS A 81 -11.44 5.07 -0.06
N GLY A 82 -11.64 6.38 0.09
CA GLY A 82 -11.57 7.06 1.39
C GLY A 82 -10.16 7.29 1.91
N GLU A 83 -10.04 8.35 2.73
CA GLU A 83 -8.79 8.99 3.07
C GLU A 83 -8.53 8.96 4.59
N LEU A 84 -7.34 8.55 4.98
CA LEU A 84 -6.87 8.54 6.36
C LEU A 84 -5.95 9.76 6.59
N HIS A 85 -6.09 10.41 7.74
CA HIS A 85 -5.23 11.51 8.15
C HIS A 85 -5.17 11.63 9.68
N GLU A 86 -4.28 12.46 10.22
CA GLU A 86 -4.09 12.56 11.68
C GLU A 86 -5.32 13.03 12.46
N GLY A 87 -6.25 13.67 11.78
CA GLY A 87 -7.55 14.10 12.31
C GLY A 87 -8.64 13.03 12.26
N GLY A 88 -8.37 11.86 11.67
CA GLY A 88 -9.30 10.74 11.58
C GLY A 88 -9.45 10.19 10.16
N PHE A 89 -10.68 9.83 9.82
CA PHE A 89 -11.06 9.31 8.51
C PHE A 89 -12.00 10.31 7.81
N SER A 90 -11.79 10.48 6.51
CA SER A 90 -12.64 11.27 5.62
C SER A 90 -13.00 10.48 4.37
N ASN A 91 -14.13 10.82 3.77
CA ASN A 91 -14.57 10.31 2.47
C ASN A 91 -14.96 11.50 1.60
N GLN A 92 -14.90 11.34 0.27
CA GLN A 92 -15.18 12.39 -0.69
C GLN A 92 -14.26 13.61 -0.48
N SER A 93 -13.00 13.35 -0.10
CA SER A 93 -12.03 14.38 0.26
C SER A 93 -10.73 14.26 -0.53
N VAL A 94 -9.84 15.24 -0.33
CA VAL A 94 -8.45 15.22 -0.77
C VAL A 94 -7.60 15.38 0.48
N VAL A 95 -6.67 14.46 0.73
CA VAL A 95 -5.64 14.61 1.77
C VAL A 95 -4.28 14.78 1.11
N ALA A 96 -3.45 15.64 1.67
CA ALA A 96 -2.09 15.86 1.22
C ALA A 96 -1.12 15.81 2.39
N ALA A 97 0.12 15.42 2.12
CA ALA A 97 1.22 15.55 3.06
C ALA A 97 2.44 16.09 2.35
N VAL A 98 3.28 16.81 3.09
CA VAL A 98 4.57 17.31 2.60
C VAL A 98 5.68 17.00 3.58
N LEU A 99 6.87 16.73 3.05
CA LEU A 99 8.07 16.39 3.81
C LEU A 99 9.21 17.33 3.43
N SER A 100 9.97 17.77 4.43
CA SER A 100 11.19 18.57 4.27
C SER A 100 12.26 18.07 5.24
N SER A 101 13.38 17.60 4.70
CA SER A 101 14.51 17.04 5.45
C SER A 101 15.75 16.94 4.57
N GLU A 102 16.87 17.49 5.06
CA GLU A 102 18.19 17.30 4.44
C GLU A 102 18.68 15.84 4.47
N TYR A 103 18.04 14.98 5.26
CA TYR A 103 18.34 13.57 5.44
C TYR A 103 17.49 12.65 4.56
N LEU A 104 16.65 13.22 3.68
CA LEU A 104 15.80 12.48 2.75
C LEU A 104 16.06 12.93 1.32
N LYS A 105 16.18 11.97 0.41
CA LYS A 105 16.28 12.21 -1.03
C LYS A 105 15.27 11.34 -1.75
N PHE A 106 14.61 11.93 -2.74
CA PHE A 106 13.53 11.28 -3.46
C PHE A 106 13.76 11.35 -4.96
N SER A 107 13.31 10.31 -5.64
CA SER A 107 13.13 10.30 -7.09
C SER A 107 11.91 9.47 -7.41
N ASN A 108 11.03 9.96 -8.27
CA ASN A 108 9.85 9.23 -8.74
C ASN A 108 9.90 9.05 -10.25
N THR A 109 9.34 7.95 -10.73
CA THR A 109 9.15 7.70 -12.16
C THR A 109 7.80 7.02 -12.35
N GLY A 110 7.05 7.47 -13.36
CA GLY A 110 5.77 6.88 -13.76
C GLY A 110 5.81 6.31 -15.17
N ILE A 111 5.02 5.28 -15.40
CA ILE A 111 4.79 4.65 -16.71
C ILE A 111 3.29 4.36 -16.85
N ASN A 112 2.73 4.63 -18.03
CA ASN A 112 1.37 4.22 -18.40
C ASN A 112 1.40 2.90 -19.21
N LYS A 113 0.24 2.27 -19.36
CA LYS A 113 0.04 0.97 -20.01
C LYS A 113 0.78 -0.18 -19.33
N ILE A 114 0.76 -0.24 -18.00
CA ILE A 114 1.49 -1.28 -17.27
C ILE A 114 0.99 -2.70 -17.60
N HIS A 115 -0.24 -2.84 -18.10
CA HIS A 115 -0.80 -4.13 -18.50
C HIS A 115 -0.18 -4.73 -19.77
N ASP A 116 0.45 -3.91 -20.63
CA ASP A 116 1.06 -4.43 -21.87
C ASP A 116 2.25 -5.36 -21.56
N ASP A 117 3.02 -5.06 -20.50
CA ASP A 117 4.20 -5.83 -20.08
C ASP A 117 4.61 -5.52 -18.62
N PRO A 118 3.82 -5.98 -17.63
CA PRO A 118 3.95 -5.53 -16.24
C PRO A 118 5.31 -5.85 -15.62
N VAL A 119 5.92 -6.99 -15.96
CA VAL A 119 7.23 -7.38 -15.43
C VAL A 119 8.32 -6.43 -15.94
N ASN A 120 8.40 -6.19 -17.26
CA ASN A 120 9.44 -5.32 -17.81
C ASN A 120 9.21 -3.84 -17.42
N PHE A 121 7.96 -3.40 -17.30
CA PHE A 121 7.68 -2.05 -16.78
C PHE A 121 8.05 -1.91 -15.31
N GLY A 122 7.81 -2.93 -14.47
CA GLY A 122 8.28 -2.96 -13.09
C GLY A 122 9.80 -2.84 -13.00
N MET A 123 10.53 -3.57 -13.85
CA MET A 123 11.99 -3.47 -13.95
C MET A 123 12.43 -2.05 -14.35
N LYS A 124 11.79 -1.47 -15.37
CA LYS A 124 12.12 -0.14 -15.88
C LYS A 124 11.86 0.94 -14.82
N LEU A 125 10.69 0.91 -14.18
CA LEU A 125 10.32 1.85 -13.11
C LEU A 125 11.34 1.84 -11.96
N ALA A 126 11.74 0.65 -11.49
CA ALA A 126 12.72 0.53 -10.41
C ALA A 126 14.11 1.08 -10.82
N LYS A 127 14.58 0.73 -12.04
CA LYS A 127 15.86 1.23 -12.57
C LYS A 127 15.86 2.75 -12.72
N ASP A 128 14.81 3.30 -13.33
CA ASP A 128 14.71 4.73 -13.61
C ASP A 128 14.60 5.54 -12.30
N ALA A 129 13.79 5.08 -11.34
CA ALA A 129 13.64 5.75 -10.04
C ALA A 129 14.99 5.79 -9.29
N LEU A 130 15.74 4.68 -9.27
CA LEU A 130 17.05 4.60 -8.62
C LEU A 130 18.13 5.40 -9.37
N ALA A 131 18.15 5.36 -10.69
CA ALA A 131 19.13 6.08 -11.51
C ALA A 131 19.00 7.61 -11.36
N ASN A 132 17.77 8.09 -11.16
CA ASN A 132 17.45 9.50 -11.00
C ASN A 132 17.55 9.99 -9.54
N LEU A 133 17.89 9.12 -8.59
CA LEU A 133 18.04 9.48 -7.19
C LEU A 133 19.29 10.34 -6.99
N ALA A 134 19.12 11.55 -6.45
CA ALA A 134 20.17 12.55 -6.32
C ALA A 134 21.17 12.25 -5.17
N THR A 135 21.71 11.03 -5.11
CA THR A 135 22.72 10.65 -4.10
C THR A 135 24.10 11.18 -4.48
N ASP A 136 24.85 11.68 -3.49
CA ASP A 136 26.25 12.02 -3.64
C ASP A 136 27.10 10.76 -3.56
N LYS A 137 27.96 10.53 -4.56
CA LYS A 137 28.75 9.29 -4.69
C LYS A 137 29.81 9.11 -3.61
N TYR A 138 30.13 10.16 -2.85
CA TYR A 138 31.17 10.14 -1.82
C TYR A 138 30.60 10.43 -0.43
N LEU A 139 29.77 11.48 -0.30
CA LEU A 139 29.25 11.94 0.98
C LEU A 139 28.26 10.94 1.58
N ASP A 140 27.28 10.45 0.81
CA ASP A 140 26.24 9.55 1.32
C ASP A 140 26.83 8.20 1.80
N PRO A 141 27.72 7.52 1.03
CA PRO A 141 28.42 6.35 1.54
C PRO A 141 29.28 6.64 2.77
N PHE A 142 29.90 7.83 2.87
CA PHE A 142 30.73 8.21 4.01
C PHE A 142 29.91 8.43 5.29
N ILE A 143 28.74 9.06 5.18
CA ILE A 143 27.80 9.25 6.30
C ILE A 143 27.36 7.88 6.83
N HIS A 144 26.92 6.98 5.94
CA HIS A 144 26.57 5.62 6.33
C HIS A 144 27.75 4.85 6.94
N PHE A 145 28.94 4.93 6.35
CA PHE A 145 30.14 4.33 6.94
C PHE A 145 30.40 4.81 8.36
N THR A 146 30.23 6.11 8.60
CA THR A 146 30.39 6.71 9.92
C THR A 146 29.32 6.22 10.90
N ALA A 147 28.07 6.12 10.46
CA ALA A 147 26.97 5.56 11.24
C ALA A 147 27.20 4.09 11.63
N MET A 148 27.82 3.31 10.75
CA MET A 148 28.06 1.87 10.97
C MET A 148 29.12 1.60 12.06
N LYS A 149 30.10 2.49 12.26
CA LYS A 149 31.22 2.27 13.20
C LYS A 149 30.80 2.00 14.65
N LYS A 150 29.64 2.49 15.06
CA LYS A 150 29.13 2.38 16.44
C LYS A 150 28.06 1.30 16.61
N LYS A 151 27.71 0.57 15.54
CA LYS A 151 26.58 -0.35 15.53
C LYS A 151 27.03 -1.80 15.62
N THR A 152 26.27 -2.58 16.37
CA THR A 152 26.40 -4.04 16.40
C THR A 152 25.94 -4.64 15.06
N PRO A 153 26.38 -5.85 14.70
CA PRO A 153 25.90 -6.55 13.50
C PRO A 153 24.37 -6.64 13.41
N GLU A 154 23.67 -6.82 14.54
CA GLU A 154 22.19 -6.85 14.58
C GLU A 154 21.57 -5.49 14.22
N GLN A 155 22.19 -4.39 14.63
CA GLN A 155 21.73 -3.05 14.27
C GLN A 155 22.03 -2.71 12.80
N LEU A 156 23.16 -3.20 12.26
CA LEU A 156 23.54 -2.96 10.86
C LEU A 156 22.53 -3.56 9.89
N ILE A 157 22.01 -4.77 10.15
CA ILE A 157 21.01 -5.40 9.28
C ILE A 157 19.64 -4.73 9.31
N LYS A 158 19.38 -3.86 10.31
CA LYS A 158 18.17 -3.04 10.44
C LYS A 158 18.34 -1.64 9.85
N MET A 159 19.55 -1.27 9.40
CA MET A 159 19.76 -0.04 8.66
C MET A 159 19.21 -0.19 7.25
N ILE A 160 18.15 0.57 6.96
CA ILE A 160 17.48 0.59 5.66
C ILE A 160 17.65 1.98 5.07
N PRO A 161 18.70 2.17 4.25
CA PRO A 161 18.93 3.45 3.60
C PRO A 161 18.10 3.64 2.34
N TYR A 162 17.67 2.55 1.68
CA TYR A 162 16.89 2.58 0.45
C TYR A 162 15.54 1.92 0.65
N THR A 163 14.49 2.60 0.20
CA THR A 163 13.11 2.11 0.23
C THR A 163 12.42 2.48 -1.07
N LEU A 164 11.50 1.63 -1.54
CA LEU A 164 10.61 1.99 -2.64
C LEU A 164 9.17 2.20 -2.14
N ILE A 165 8.54 3.28 -2.59
CA ILE A 165 7.09 3.49 -2.48
C ILE A 165 6.49 3.24 -3.85
N VAL A 166 5.45 2.40 -3.94
CA VAL A 166 4.84 2.00 -5.22
C VAL A 166 3.35 2.31 -5.21
N LEU A 167 2.88 3.06 -6.19
CA LEU A 167 1.46 3.26 -6.46
C LEU A 167 1.15 2.73 -7.86
N ASN A 168 0.12 1.92 -8.01
CA ASN A 168 -0.37 1.47 -9.32
C ASN A 168 -1.87 1.70 -9.44
N THR A 169 -2.39 1.80 -10.66
CA THR A 169 -3.83 1.77 -10.88
C THR A 169 -4.37 0.42 -10.43
N GLY A 170 -5.43 0.42 -9.62
CA GLY A 170 -6.05 -0.80 -9.14
C GLY A 170 -6.96 -1.45 -10.16
N VAL A 171 -7.32 -2.70 -9.85
CA VAL A 171 -8.23 -3.53 -10.63
C VAL A 171 -9.53 -2.80 -10.98
N SER A 172 -10.00 -3.02 -12.21
CA SER A 172 -11.27 -2.51 -12.70
C SER A 172 -11.97 -3.54 -13.56
N ARG A 173 -13.16 -3.21 -14.08
CA ARG A 173 -13.87 -4.08 -15.03
C ARG A 173 -13.09 -4.37 -16.32
N THR A 174 -12.15 -3.51 -16.70
CA THR A 174 -11.40 -3.61 -17.95
C THR A 174 -9.93 -3.90 -17.77
N LEU A 175 -9.40 -3.73 -16.55
CA LEU A 175 -8.01 -3.93 -16.20
C LEU A 175 -7.91 -5.01 -15.11
N PRO A 176 -7.39 -6.21 -15.41
CA PRO A 176 -7.17 -7.26 -14.41
C PRO A 176 -6.08 -6.88 -13.40
N PRO A 177 -5.93 -7.60 -12.29
CA PRO A 177 -4.78 -7.39 -11.40
C PRO A 177 -3.47 -7.75 -12.10
N VAL A 178 -2.45 -6.91 -11.97
CA VAL A 178 -1.07 -7.10 -12.50
C VAL A 178 0.01 -6.76 -11.46
N GLU A 179 -0.39 -6.54 -10.20
CA GLU A 179 0.48 -6.11 -9.12
C GLU A 179 1.57 -7.13 -8.82
N SER A 180 1.25 -8.42 -8.92
CA SER A 180 2.21 -9.49 -8.63
C SER A 180 3.36 -9.50 -9.63
N GLU A 181 3.05 -9.30 -10.91
CA GLU A 181 3.96 -9.19 -12.04
C GLU A 181 4.79 -7.92 -11.99
N LEU A 182 4.13 -6.79 -11.74
CA LEU A 182 4.80 -5.50 -11.57
C LEU A 182 5.84 -5.58 -10.45
N LEU A 183 5.46 -6.17 -9.31
CA LEU A 183 6.32 -6.34 -8.16
C LEU A 183 7.43 -7.37 -8.41
N GLU A 184 7.19 -8.41 -9.20
CA GLU A 184 8.23 -9.34 -9.68
C GLU A 184 9.31 -8.58 -10.47
N GLY A 185 8.89 -7.72 -11.40
CA GLY A 185 9.76 -6.85 -12.17
C GLY A 185 10.61 -5.94 -11.29
N ILE A 186 9.97 -5.23 -10.35
CA ILE A 186 10.66 -4.34 -9.40
C ILE A 186 11.68 -5.13 -8.55
N LYS A 187 11.27 -6.26 -7.97
CA LYS A 187 12.13 -7.09 -7.11
C LYS A 187 13.31 -7.70 -7.86
N SER A 188 13.19 -7.97 -9.16
CA SER A 188 14.31 -8.46 -9.96
C SER A 188 15.46 -7.44 -10.08
N VAL A 189 15.17 -6.15 -9.85
CA VAL A 189 16.16 -5.05 -9.86
C VAL A 189 16.73 -4.80 -8.48
N VAL A 190 15.86 -4.64 -7.47
CA VAL A 190 16.28 -4.21 -6.11
C VAL A 190 16.62 -5.35 -5.18
N GLY A 191 16.26 -6.58 -5.56
CA GLY A 191 16.41 -7.77 -4.74
C GLY A 191 15.36 -7.87 -3.63
N ALA A 192 15.41 -8.99 -2.92
CA ALA A 192 14.42 -9.39 -1.93
C ALA A 192 14.39 -8.54 -0.63
N ARG A 193 15.47 -7.80 -0.34
CA ARG A 193 15.68 -7.13 0.95
C ARG A 193 15.38 -5.65 0.97
N VAL A 194 15.22 -5.02 -0.20
CA VAL A 194 14.83 -3.60 -0.25
C VAL A 194 13.34 -3.54 0.08
N PRO A 195 12.94 -2.81 1.14
CA PRO A 195 11.54 -2.69 1.47
C PRO A 195 10.78 -1.99 0.35
N ILE A 196 9.62 -2.56 0.04
CA ILE A 196 8.66 -2.01 -0.89
C ILE A 196 7.36 -1.86 -0.11
N VAL A 197 6.87 -0.63 -0.04
CA VAL A 197 5.58 -0.29 0.55
C VAL A 197 4.73 0.38 -0.52
N GLY A 198 3.42 0.23 -0.47
CA GLY A 198 2.58 0.81 -1.49
C GLY A 198 1.17 0.30 -1.49
N GLY A 199 0.44 0.71 -2.51
CA GLY A 199 -0.89 0.18 -2.73
C GLY A 199 -1.49 0.62 -4.06
N SER A 200 -2.49 -0.14 -4.47
CA SER A 200 -3.21 0.09 -5.70
C SER A 200 -4.31 1.13 -5.48
N ALA A 201 -4.36 2.10 -6.37
CA ALA A 201 -5.36 3.15 -6.42
C ALA A 201 -6.76 2.57 -6.49
N ALA A 202 -7.73 3.32 -5.98
CA ALA A 202 -9.12 2.88 -5.89
C ALA A 202 -10.07 3.98 -6.36
N ASP A 203 -11.35 3.65 -6.42
CA ASP A 203 -12.42 4.54 -6.89
C ASP A 203 -13.70 4.46 -6.06
N ASP A 204 -13.55 4.53 -4.72
CA ASP A 204 -14.65 4.46 -3.76
C ASP A 204 -15.58 3.24 -3.93
N GLY A 205 -15.02 2.09 -4.32
CA GLY A 205 -15.78 0.85 -4.51
C GLY A 205 -16.54 0.79 -5.85
N LEU A 206 -16.31 1.70 -6.80
CA LEU A 206 -17.00 1.68 -8.09
C LEU A 206 -16.46 0.61 -9.06
N MET A 207 -15.17 0.28 -8.93
CA MET A 207 -14.39 -0.67 -9.77
C MET A 207 -14.48 -0.35 -11.27
N LYS A 208 -14.54 0.93 -11.62
CA LYS A 208 -14.63 1.43 -12.99
C LYS A 208 -13.28 1.89 -13.51
N LYS A 209 -12.61 2.79 -12.78
CA LYS A 209 -11.37 3.42 -13.23
C LYS A 209 -10.70 4.11 -12.04
N SER A 210 -9.40 3.90 -11.89
CA SER A 210 -8.58 4.57 -10.90
C SER A 210 -7.40 5.26 -11.58
N TYR A 211 -6.75 6.19 -10.89
CA TYR A 211 -5.64 6.96 -11.44
C TYR A 211 -4.48 6.99 -10.45
N VAL A 212 -3.27 7.00 -10.99
CA VAL A 212 -2.06 7.39 -10.29
C VAL A 212 -1.44 8.60 -10.97
N PHE A 213 -0.71 9.41 -10.22
CA PHE A 213 -0.11 10.62 -10.76
C PHE A 213 1.21 10.94 -10.06
N HIS A 214 2.09 11.62 -10.79
CA HIS A 214 3.37 12.11 -10.29
C HIS A 214 3.75 13.41 -10.97
N ASP A 215 4.25 14.38 -10.21
CA ASP A 215 4.73 15.67 -10.72
C ASP A 215 3.80 16.36 -11.74
N GLY A 216 2.48 16.29 -11.53
CA GLY A 216 1.46 16.86 -12.44
C GLY A 216 1.08 15.99 -13.64
N THR A 217 1.72 14.83 -13.82
CA THR A 217 1.40 13.85 -14.87
C THR A 217 0.39 12.83 -14.36
N LEU A 218 -0.70 12.62 -15.10
CA LEU A 218 -1.77 11.68 -14.78
C LEU A 218 -1.64 10.38 -15.60
N LEU A 219 -1.84 9.24 -14.95
CA LEU A 219 -1.80 7.90 -15.55
C LEU A 219 -3.03 7.09 -15.13
N ASP A 220 -3.67 6.38 -16.07
CA ASP A 220 -4.94 5.66 -15.88
C ASP A 220 -4.88 4.15 -16.17
N ASP A 221 -3.72 3.68 -16.62
CA ASP A 221 -3.25 2.30 -16.63
C ASP A 221 -1.77 2.34 -16.19
N GLY A 222 -1.53 2.88 -15.00
CA GLY A 222 -0.23 3.41 -14.64
C GLY A 222 0.36 2.84 -13.38
N ALA A 223 1.69 2.93 -13.26
CA ALA A 223 2.38 2.80 -11.99
C ALA A 223 3.43 3.89 -11.81
N VAL A 224 3.63 4.28 -10.55
CA VAL A 224 4.64 5.22 -10.10
C VAL A 224 5.49 4.52 -9.04
N VAL A 225 6.81 4.51 -9.23
CA VAL A 225 7.79 4.05 -8.24
C VAL A 225 8.57 5.26 -7.74
N THR A 226 8.60 5.44 -6.43
CA THR A 226 9.43 6.43 -5.75
C THR A 226 10.56 5.73 -5.01
N ALA A 227 11.80 6.00 -5.40
CA ALA A 227 12.97 5.65 -4.62
C ALA A 227 13.20 6.70 -3.54
N VAL A 228 13.39 6.22 -2.31
CA VAL A 228 13.74 7.02 -1.14
C VAL A 228 15.12 6.60 -0.68
N PHE A 229 16.04 7.56 -0.59
CA PHE A 229 17.27 7.43 0.18
C PHE A 229 17.09 8.18 1.51
N SER A 230 17.48 7.56 2.62
CA SER A 230 17.32 8.14 3.94
C SER A 230 18.50 7.88 4.88
N ASP A 231 18.97 8.97 5.50
CA ASP A 231 19.82 8.91 6.69
C ASP A 231 18.97 8.83 7.98
N LEU A 232 17.65 9.00 7.90
CA LEU A 232 16.71 8.82 9.00
C LEU A 232 16.37 7.33 9.18
N LYS A 233 16.02 6.94 10.41
CA LYS A 233 15.48 5.60 10.64
C LYS A 233 14.07 5.54 10.04
N ILE A 234 13.82 4.49 9.25
CA ILE A 234 12.51 4.18 8.66
C ILE A 234 12.03 2.84 9.21
N GLY A 235 10.79 2.82 9.70
CA GLY A 235 10.11 1.62 10.16
C GLY A 235 9.01 1.17 9.20
N PHE A 236 8.79 -0.14 9.13
CA PHE A 236 7.74 -0.75 8.32
C PHE A 236 6.82 -1.58 9.20
N GLY A 237 5.52 -1.49 8.97
CA GLY A 237 4.53 -2.28 9.67
C GLY A 237 3.60 -2.97 8.69
N VAL A 238 3.26 -4.23 8.98
CA VAL A 238 2.18 -4.96 8.32
C VAL A 238 1.38 -5.64 9.42
N ALA A 239 0.05 -5.56 9.33
CA ALA A 239 -0.86 -6.28 10.22
C ALA A 239 -2.22 -6.44 9.55
N HIS A 240 -2.84 -7.61 9.73
CA HIS A 240 -4.15 -7.91 9.15
C HIS A 240 -5.21 -8.21 10.22
N GLY A 241 -4.83 -8.77 11.38
CA GLY A 241 -5.77 -9.04 12.48
C GLY A 241 -6.54 -10.36 12.35
N TYR A 242 -6.05 -11.30 11.53
CA TYR A 242 -6.64 -12.64 11.37
C TYR A 242 -5.75 -13.70 11.99
N ARG A 243 -6.31 -14.87 12.28
CA ARG A 243 -5.58 -16.02 12.82
C ARG A 243 -5.94 -17.30 12.08
N PRO A 244 -5.01 -18.27 11.93
CA PRO A 244 -5.33 -19.55 11.31
C PRO A 244 -6.29 -20.37 12.19
N VAL A 245 -7.19 -21.13 11.56
CA VAL A 245 -8.17 -21.99 12.26
C VAL A 245 -7.86 -23.49 12.19
N GLY A 246 -6.62 -23.84 11.87
CA GLY A 246 -6.15 -25.23 11.81
C GLY A 246 -6.58 -26.00 10.56
N LYS A 247 -7.22 -25.35 9.58
CA LYS A 247 -7.52 -25.93 8.26
C LYS A 247 -6.48 -25.48 7.25
N VAL A 248 -5.77 -26.44 6.67
CA VAL A 248 -4.65 -26.22 5.73
C VAL A 248 -4.70 -27.28 4.62
N ALA A 249 -4.35 -26.89 3.40
CA ALA A 249 -4.19 -27.80 2.26
C ALA A 249 -3.02 -27.36 1.38
N PHE A 250 -2.41 -28.31 0.68
CA PHE A 250 -1.37 -28.04 -0.29
C PHE A 250 -1.96 -27.65 -1.64
N VAL A 251 -1.37 -26.62 -2.25
CA VAL A 251 -1.69 -26.18 -3.60
C VAL A 251 -1.09 -27.16 -4.61
N SER A 252 -1.85 -28.22 -4.89
CA SER A 252 -1.45 -29.31 -5.78
C SER A 252 -1.51 -28.95 -7.27
N ASP A 253 -2.34 -27.99 -7.66
CA ASP A 253 -2.40 -27.52 -9.06
C ASP A 253 -2.93 -26.08 -9.18
N VAL A 254 -2.38 -25.33 -10.14
CA VAL A 254 -2.69 -23.91 -10.41
C VAL A 254 -2.67 -23.64 -11.91
N SER A 255 -3.36 -22.59 -12.37
CA SER A 255 -3.25 -22.07 -13.73
C SER A 255 -1.81 -21.63 -14.04
N PRO A 256 -1.39 -21.59 -15.32
CA PRO A 256 -0.04 -21.18 -15.70
C PRO A 256 0.39 -19.78 -15.20
N ASP A 257 -0.57 -18.86 -15.09
CA ASP A 257 -0.37 -17.51 -14.56
C ASP A 257 -0.43 -17.44 -13.02
N GLY A 258 -0.83 -18.52 -12.34
CA GLY A 258 -0.93 -18.61 -10.88
C GLY A 258 -2.14 -17.92 -10.26
N HIS A 259 -3.06 -17.34 -11.04
CA HIS A 259 -4.24 -16.63 -10.50
C HIS A 259 -5.41 -17.56 -10.17
N VAL A 260 -5.39 -18.81 -10.63
CA VAL A 260 -6.43 -19.79 -10.33
C VAL A 260 -5.82 -21.00 -9.65
N VAL A 261 -6.21 -21.25 -8.40
CA VAL A 261 -5.91 -22.50 -7.71
C VAL A 261 -6.93 -23.54 -8.16
N LEU A 262 -6.47 -24.51 -8.96
CA LEU A 262 -7.33 -25.54 -9.54
C LEU A 262 -7.58 -26.65 -8.53
N LYS A 263 -6.55 -27.06 -7.78
CA LYS A 263 -6.64 -28.18 -6.84
C LYS A 263 -5.91 -27.95 -5.53
N LEU A 264 -6.59 -28.33 -4.44
CA LEU A 264 -6.07 -28.43 -3.09
C LEU A 264 -6.05 -29.91 -2.68
N ASP A 265 -4.89 -30.42 -2.26
CA ASP A 265 -4.69 -31.84 -1.93
C ASP A 265 -5.25 -32.81 -3.00
N ASN A 266 -4.99 -32.51 -4.28
CA ASN A 266 -5.47 -33.21 -5.48
C ASN A 266 -7.00 -33.25 -5.66
N ARG A 267 -7.76 -32.48 -4.88
CA ARG A 267 -9.21 -32.29 -5.01
C ARG A 267 -9.52 -30.91 -5.61
N PRO A 268 -10.69 -30.71 -6.27
CA PRO A 268 -11.11 -29.38 -6.71
C PRO A 268 -11.05 -28.36 -5.56
N ALA A 269 -10.44 -27.20 -5.79
CA ALA A 269 -10.16 -26.24 -4.73
C ALA A 269 -11.46 -25.73 -4.05
N ALA A 270 -12.50 -25.46 -4.82
CA ALA A 270 -13.81 -25.04 -4.29
C ALA A 270 -14.43 -26.09 -3.36
N ASP A 271 -14.24 -27.38 -3.61
CA ASP A 271 -14.79 -28.46 -2.78
C ASP A 271 -14.12 -28.50 -1.41
N VAL A 272 -12.80 -28.30 -1.37
CA VAL A 272 -12.02 -28.24 -0.12
C VAL A 272 -12.43 -27.01 0.71
N VAL A 273 -12.59 -25.85 0.07
CA VAL A 273 -13.01 -24.63 0.76
C VAL A 273 -14.46 -24.71 1.25
N ALA A 274 -15.36 -25.32 0.48
CA ALA A 274 -16.75 -25.59 0.92
C ALA A 274 -16.77 -26.43 2.20
N GLU A 275 -15.99 -27.52 2.23
CA GLU A 275 -15.84 -28.39 3.40
C GLU A 275 -15.26 -27.62 4.60
N TRP A 276 -14.26 -26.77 4.37
CA TRP A 276 -13.69 -25.94 5.43
C TRP A 276 -14.68 -24.92 6.01
N LEU A 277 -15.62 -24.43 5.23
CA LEU A 277 -16.60 -23.46 5.68
C LEU A 277 -17.90 -24.12 6.19
N GLY A 278 -18.05 -25.42 5.99
CA GLY A 278 -19.29 -26.14 6.32
C GLY A 278 -20.46 -25.71 5.44
N LEU A 279 -20.19 -25.28 4.20
CA LEU A 279 -21.20 -24.77 3.28
C LEU A 279 -21.44 -25.74 2.12
N PRO A 280 -22.67 -25.76 1.55
CA PRO A 280 -22.93 -26.46 0.30
C PRO A 280 -22.06 -25.92 -0.84
N LYS A 281 -21.64 -26.80 -1.76
CA LYS A 281 -20.83 -26.43 -2.92
C LYS A 281 -21.50 -25.35 -3.76
N GLU A 282 -22.81 -25.41 -3.89
CA GLU A 282 -23.62 -24.46 -4.65
C GLU A 282 -23.52 -23.04 -4.07
N GLU A 283 -23.26 -22.89 -2.77
CA GLU A 283 -23.06 -21.58 -2.13
C GLU A 283 -21.66 -21.01 -2.43
N ILE A 284 -20.64 -21.85 -2.49
CA ILE A 284 -19.30 -21.46 -2.96
C ILE A 284 -19.32 -21.15 -4.47
N VAL A 285 -20.07 -21.90 -5.26
CA VAL A 285 -20.19 -21.70 -6.72
C VAL A 285 -21.04 -20.46 -7.06
N LYS A 286 -21.97 -20.04 -6.20
CA LYS A 286 -22.65 -18.73 -6.35
C LYS A 286 -21.69 -17.53 -6.27
N MET A 287 -20.44 -17.75 -5.85
CA MET A 287 -19.36 -16.75 -5.90
C MET A 287 -18.79 -16.49 -7.29
N ILE A 288 -19.26 -17.19 -8.34
CA ILE A 288 -18.80 -17.07 -9.74
C ILE A 288 -18.98 -15.65 -10.35
N LYS A 289 -19.61 -14.70 -9.68
CA LYS A 289 -19.81 -13.36 -10.26
C LYS A 289 -18.70 -12.39 -9.85
N LEU A 290 -17.74 -12.18 -10.76
CA LEU A 290 -17.02 -10.90 -10.83
C LEU A 290 -18.08 -9.78 -10.88
N PRO A 291 -18.17 -8.87 -9.89
CA PRO A 291 -19.30 -7.96 -9.83
C PRO A 291 -19.15 -6.88 -10.90
N THR A 292 -20.10 -6.81 -11.82
CA THR A 292 -20.32 -5.61 -12.65
C THR A 292 -21.03 -4.55 -11.81
N GLY A 293 -20.32 -3.88 -10.89
CA GLY A 293 -20.83 -2.73 -10.13
C GLY A 293 -21.05 -3.00 -8.65
N ALA A 294 -21.94 -2.22 -8.02
CA ALA A 294 -22.19 -2.12 -6.58
C ALA A 294 -22.48 -3.45 -5.83
N GLU A 295 -22.46 -4.59 -6.52
CA GLU A 295 -22.42 -5.95 -5.99
C GLU A 295 -21.05 -6.38 -5.43
N ILE A 296 -20.02 -5.50 -5.45
CA ILE A 296 -18.77 -5.68 -4.67
C ILE A 296 -19.07 -5.83 -3.17
N VAL A 297 -20.19 -5.26 -2.71
CA VAL A 297 -20.72 -5.36 -1.34
C VAL A 297 -21.09 -6.81 -0.95
N ALA A 298 -21.18 -7.73 -1.91
CA ALA A 298 -21.47 -9.14 -1.68
C ALA A 298 -20.31 -10.08 -2.06
N LEU A 299 -19.06 -9.57 -2.14
CA LEU A 299 -17.84 -10.38 -2.00
C LEU A 299 -17.76 -10.91 -0.56
N ASN A 300 -18.66 -11.87 -0.33
CA ASN A 300 -18.95 -12.79 0.77
C ASN A 300 -18.48 -12.49 2.19
N ALA A 301 -19.36 -12.83 3.14
CA ALA A 301 -19.01 -13.01 4.56
C ALA A 301 -17.77 -13.91 4.76
N ILE A 302 -17.47 -14.81 3.81
CA ILE A 302 -16.25 -15.63 3.79
C ILE A 302 -15.02 -14.82 3.43
N ALA A 303 -15.02 -14.02 2.37
CA ALA A 303 -13.86 -13.18 2.06
C ALA A 303 -13.56 -12.28 3.26
N GLN A 304 -14.59 -11.71 3.88
CA GLN A 304 -14.47 -10.82 5.05
C GLN A 304 -14.06 -11.52 6.35
N LYS A 305 -14.73 -12.62 6.74
CA LYS A 305 -14.50 -13.27 8.04
C LYS A 305 -13.51 -14.42 7.98
N ASN A 306 -13.44 -15.10 6.84
CA ASN A 306 -12.68 -16.33 6.65
C ASN A 306 -11.85 -16.32 5.35
N PRO A 307 -10.95 -15.33 5.17
CA PRO A 307 -10.05 -15.31 4.02
C PRO A 307 -9.11 -16.52 4.06
N LEU A 308 -8.47 -16.77 2.93
CA LEU A 308 -7.34 -17.70 2.88
C LEU A 308 -6.04 -16.94 3.13
N ALA A 309 -4.98 -17.66 3.49
CA ALA A 309 -3.65 -17.10 3.59
C ALA A 309 -2.61 -18.06 3.01
N SER A 310 -1.56 -17.48 2.42
CA SER A 310 -0.30 -18.19 2.17
C SER A 310 0.67 -17.88 3.30
N SER A 311 1.66 -18.74 3.50
CA SER A 311 2.67 -18.57 4.54
C SER A 311 4.02 -19.04 4.00
N GLU A 312 5.05 -18.19 4.09
CA GLU A 312 6.43 -18.59 3.77
C GLU A 312 7.18 -19.11 5.01
N ASN A 313 6.68 -18.84 6.22
CA ASN A 313 7.23 -19.34 7.49
C ASN A 313 6.14 -19.59 8.54
N SER A 314 6.41 -20.41 9.57
CA SER A 314 5.41 -20.87 10.53
C SER A 314 4.68 -19.79 11.35
N SER A 315 5.13 -18.52 11.32
CA SER A 315 4.58 -17.43 12.13
C SER A 315 3.89 -16.33 11.35
N ASN A 316 4.15 -16.19 10.05
CA ASN A 316 3.59 -15.12 9.23
C ASN A 316 2.60 -15.68 8.21
N PHE A 317 1.48 -14.99 8.07
CA PHE A 317 0.41 -15.32 7.14
C PHE A 317 0.09 -14.11 6.29
N THR A 318 0.35 -14.23 4.98
CA THR A 318 -0.08 -13.21 4.04
C THR A 318 -1.45 -13.59 3.49
N LEU A 319 -2.47 -12.78 3.78
CA LEU A 319 -3.84 -13.02 3.33
C LEU A 319 -3.95 -13.00 1.80
N ARG A 320 -4.77 -13.91 1.29
CA ARG A 320 -5.09 -14.17 -0.11
C ARG A 320 -6.60 -14.24 -0.22
N VAL A 321 -7.22 -13.16 -0.65
CA VAL A 321 -8.69 -13.11 -0.71
C VAL A 321 -9.16 -13.75 -2.03
N PRO A 322 -10.02 -14.79 -1.97
CA PRO A 322 -10.69 -15.30 -3.16
C PRO A 322 -11.58 -14.22 -3.78
N VAL A 323 -11.47 -14.02 -5.10
CA VAL A 323 -12.27 -13.04 -5.86
C VAL A 323 -13.30 -13.69 -6.77
N GLY A 324 -13.26 -15.02 -6.88
CA GLY A 324 -14.23 -15.78 -7.67
C GLY A 324 -13.94 -17.27 -7.67
N VAL A 325 -14.79 -18.01 -8.35
CA VAL A 325 -14.66 -19.45 -8.59
C VAL A 325 -14.82 -19.68 -10.09
N THR A 326 -14.13 -20.66 -10.68
CA THR A 326 -14.33 -21.03 -12.09
C THR A 326 -15.47 -22.04 -12.23
N PRO A 327 -16.08 -22.22 -13.42
CA PRO A 327 -17.10 -23.25 -13.64
C PRO A 327 -16.65 -24.67 -13.23
N GLU A 328 -15.36 -24.96 -13.34
CA GLU A 328 -14.74 -26.24 -13.00
C GLU A 328 -14.41 -26.39 -11.51
N GLY A 329 -14.65 -25.35 -10.70
CA GLY A 329 -14.39 -25.36 -9.25
C GLY A 329 -12.97 -24.94 -8.85
N GLY A 330 -12.24 -24.23 -9.71
CA GLY A 330 -11.00 -23.54 -9.33
C GLY A 330 -11.31 -22.25 -8.56
N ILE A 331 -10.42 -21.82 -7.67
CA ILE A 331 -10.57 -20.58 -6.90
C ILE A 331 -9.68 -19.50 -7.52
N VAL A 332 -10.27 -18.35 -7.83
CA VAL A 332 -9.60 -17.20 -8.44
C VAL A 332 -9.09 -16.26 -7.36
N PHE A 333 -7.84 -15.80 -7.50
CA PHE A 333 -7.17 -14.85 -6.61
C PHE A 333 -6.65 -13.65 -7.41
N ALA A 334 -6.69 -12.47 -6.80
CA ALA A 334 -5.97 -11.30 -7.30
C ALA A 334 -4.44 -11.50 -7.24
N PRO A 335 -3.84 -11.95 -6.12
CA PRO A 335 -2.42 -12.32 -6.08
C PRO A 335 -2.16 -13.67 -6.75
N ARG A 336 -0.96 -13.83 -7.32
CA ARG A 336 -0.48 -15.14 -7.78
C ARG A 336 -0.26 -16.10 -6.61
N ILE A 337 -0.78 -17.31 -6.73
CA ILE A 337 -0.56 -18.41 -5.79
C ILE A 337 0.42 -19.42 -6.41
N ARG A 338 1.47 -19.75 -5.66
CA ARG A 338 2.50 -20.70 -6.12
C ARG A 338 2.04 -22.15 -5.95
N LYS A 339 2.26 -22.98 -6.96
CA LYS A 339 2.16 -24.45 -6.84
C LYS A 339 3.10 -24.95 -5.73
N ASN A 340 2.71 -26.00 -5.04
CA ASN A 340 3.42 -26.60 -3.90
C ASN A 340 3.56 -25.68 -2.67
N SER A 341 2.82 -24.57 -2.60
CA SER A 341 2.63 -23.81 -1.36
C SER A 341 1.48 -24.40 -0.53
N ALA A 342 1.29 -23.89 0.68
CA ALA A 342 0.13 -24.21 1.52
C ALA A 342 -0.83 -23.02 1.58
N LEU A 343 -2.14 -23.30 1.58
CA LEU A 343 -3.18 -22.34 1.90
C LEU A 343 -3.84 -22.70 3.23
N TYR A 344 -4.09 -21.67 4.03
CA TYR A 344 -4.68 -21.77 5.37
C TYR A 344 -6.02 -21.05 5.38
N LEU A 345 -7.03 -21.65 5.99
CA LEU A 345 -8.23 -20.91 6.35
C LEU A 345 -7.94 -20.04 7.57
N MET A 346 -8.34 -18.77 7.47
CA MET A 346 -8.18 -17.80 8.54
C MET A 346 -9.55 -17.49 9.17
N GLU A 347 -9.53 -16.87 10.35
CA GLU A 347 -10.68 -16.15 10.88
C GLU A 347 -10.27 -14.77 11.41
N GLY A 348 -11.20 -13.83 11.30
CA GLY A 348 -11.09 -12.50 11.87
C GLY A 348 -12.46 -11.89 12.09
N ASP A 349 -12.51 -10.89 12.95
CA ASP A 349 -13.69 -10.11 13.24
C ASP A 349 -13.35 -8.62 13.30
N LYS A 350 -14.37 -7.81 13.54
CA LYS A 350 -14.22 -6.35 13.61
C LYS A 350 -13.19 -5.91 14.65
N GLN A 351 -13.19 -6.52 15.82
CA GLN A 351 -12.28 -6.15 16.90
C GLN A 351 -10.85 -6.56 16.58
N SER A 352 -10.65 -7.73 15.99
CA SER A 352 -9.32 -8.20 15.61
C SER A 352 -8.72 -7.37 14.47
N VAL A 353 -9.54 -6.92 13.52
CA VAL A 353 -9.16 -5.97 12.46
C VAL A 353 -8.75 -4.61 13.06
N LEU A 354 -9.52 -4.05 14.00
CA LEU A 354 -9.14 -2.80 14.69
C LEU A 354 -7.82 -2.96 15.46
N ASN A 355 -7.67 -4.05 16.23
CA ASN A 355 -6.45 -4.31 16.99
C ASN A 355 -5.19 -4.44 16.11
N ALA A 356 -5.35 -4.67 14.79
CA ALA A 356 -4.23 -4.71 13.87
C ALA A 356 -3.50 -3.35 13.78
N ALA A 357 -4.20 -2.22 13.97
CA ALA A 357 -3.58 -0.89 13.99
C ALA A 357 -2.54 -0.74 15.13
N ASP A 358 -2.85 -1.25 16.32
CA ASP A 358 -1.92 -1.28 17.46
C ASP A 358 -0.70 -2.15 17.14
N VAL A 359 -0.93 -3.35 16.59
CA VAL A 359 0.12 -4.32 16.22
C VAL A 359 1.05 -3.74 15.16
N LEU A 360 0.48 -3.12 14.13
CA LEU A 360 1.21 -2.47 13.03
C LEU A 360 2.21 -1.43 13.54
N ILE A 361 1.75 -0.45 14.32
CA ILE A 361 2.61 0.61 14.86
C ILE A 361 3.66 0.04 15.79
N LYS A 362 3.28 -0.94 16.63
CA LYS A 362 4.20 -1.61 17.54
C LYS A 362 5.31 -2.35 16.78
N ASN A 363 4.97 -3.07 15.71
CA ASN A 363 5.95 -3.78 14.87
C ASN A 363 6.87 -2.78 14.18
N ALA A 364 6.31 -1.75 13.54
CA ALA A 364 7.09 -0.70 12.88
C ALA A 364 8.06 0.02 13.81
N LYS A 365 7.66 0.26 15.07
CA LYS A 365 8.54 0.85 16.09
C LYS A 365 9.59 -0.12 16.62
N ASN A 366 9.20 -1.33 17.01
CA ASN A 366 10.10 -2.26 17.70
C ASN A 366 11.10 -2.93 16.76
N ASP A 367 10.66 -3.35 15.57
CA ASP A 367 11.51 -4.08 14.64
C ASP A 367 12.61 -3.20 14.04
N PHE A 368 12.34 -1.89 13.95
CA PHE A 368 13.25 -0.89 13.38
C PHE A 368 13.80 0.10 14.42
N VAL A 369 13.48 -0.11 15.71
CA VAL A 369 13.97 0.68 16.85
C VAL A 369 13.68 2.19 16.67
N ILE A 370 12.44 2.51 16.29
CA ILE A 370 11.93 3.88 16.15
C ILE A 370 11.35 4.34 17.49
N LYS A 371 11.95 5.39 18.06
CA LYS A 371 11.54 6.05 19.31
C LYS A 371 10.80 7.36 19.05
N GLU A 372 11.23 8.10 18.03
CA GLU A 372 10.65 9.41 17.66
C GLU A 372 10.06 9.36 16.25
N PRO A 373 8.88 8.77 16.03
CA PRO A 373 8.15 8.94 14.78
C PRO A 373 7.99 10.44 14.46
N ALA A 374 8.03 10.78 13.19
CA ALA A 374 7.82 12.13 12.70
C ALA A 374 6.81 12.21 11.55
N PHE A 375 6.62 11.11 10.81
CA PHE A 375 5.60 10.99 9.77
C PHE A 375 5.17 9.52 9.57
N GLY A 376 3.89 9.30 9.25
CA GLY A 376 3.37 8.00 8.84
C GLY A 376 2.69 8.04 7.47
N LEU A 377 2.88 6.98 6.68
CA LEU A 377 2.17 6.73 5.43
C LEU A 377 1.48 5.37 5.52
N PHE A 378 0.16 5.34 5.36
CA PHE A 378 -0.67 4.14 5.56
C PHE A 378 -1.39 3.71 4.27
N PHE A 379 -1.43 2.40 4.06
CA PHE A 379 -2.14 1.73 2.96
C PHE A 379 -3.06 0.68 3.57
N ASP A 380 -4.36 0.85 3.43
CA ASP A 380 -5.35 0.03 4.13
C ASP A 380 -6.28 -0.67 3.14
N CYS A 381 -6.41 -2.00 3.16
CA CYS A 381 -7.28 -2.65 2.19
C CYS A 381 -8.73 -2.20 2.31
N SER A 382 -9.38 -1.81 1.20
CA SER A 382 -10.81 -1.44 1.21
C SER A 382 -11.73 -2.55 1.75
N LEU A 383 -11.29 -3.81 1.69
CA LEU A 383 -11.98 -4.92 2.33
C LEU A 383 -12.06 -4.80 3.86
N ARG A 384 -11.12 -4.12 4.50
CA ARG A 384 -11.14 -3.82 5.94
C ARG A 384 -12.18 -2.76 6.25
N TRP A 385 -12.33 -1.73 5.40
CA TRP A 385 -13.46 -0.81 5.49
C TRP A 385 -14.78 -1.58 5.52
N PHE A 386 -15.03 -2.49 4.57
CA PHE A 386 -16.31 -3.21 4.54
C PHE A 386 -16.61 -4.06 5.80
N ILE A 387 -15.59 -4.43 6.58
CA ILE A 387 -15.76 -5.10 7.88
C ILE A 387 -16.01 -4.11 9.01
N LEU A 388 -15.29 -2.99 9.00
CA LEU A 388 -15.38 -1.96 10.02
C LEU A 388 -16.64 -1.09 9.89
N LEU A 389 -17.11 -0.86 8.66
CA LEU A 389 -18.26 -0.04 8.30
C LEU A 389 -18.20 1.33 9.00
N GLU A 390 -19.16 1.64 9.87
CA GLU A 390 -19.24 2.89 10.62
C GLU A 390 -18.09 3.10 11.62
N GLU A 391 -17.30 2.06 11.92
CA GLU A 391 -16.18 2.12 12.87
C GLU A 391 -14.82 2.36 12.20
N VAL A 392 -14.78 2.63 10.90
CA VAL A 392 -13.54 3.01 10.20
C VAL A 392 -12.84 4.19 10.88
N GLY A 393 -13.60 5.16 11.39
CA GLY A 393 -13.03 6.29 12.16
C GLY A 393 -12.22 5.84 13.39
N LYS A 394 -12.58 4.72 14.03
CA LYS A 394 -11.86 4.21 15.21
C LYS A 394 -10.47 3.69 14.86
N GLU A 395 -10.29 3.12 13.67
CA GLU A 395 -8.98 2.69 13.17
C GLU A 395 -8.05 3.89 13.02
N ALA A 396 -8.53 4.96 12.38
CA ALA A 396 -7.77 6.20 12.23
C ALA A 396 -7.43 6.85 13.59
N GLU A 397 -8.36 6.83 14.55
CA GLU A 397 -8.12 7.29 15.92
C GLU A 397 -7.02 6.48 16.62
N GLN A 398 -7.03 5.16 16.49
CA GLN A 398 -5.98 4.28 17.03
C GLN A 398 -4.62 4.55 16.38
N LEU A 399 -4.57 4.71 15.06
CA LEU A 399 -3.36 5.08 14.34
C LEU A 399 -2.80 6.42 14.83
N SER A 400 -3.65 7.44 14.95
CA SER A 400 -3.26 8.76 15.44
C SER A 400 -2.70 8.71 16.85
N LYS A 401 -3.41 8.04 17.76
CA LYS A 401 -3.01 7.87 19.16
C LYS A 401 -1.67 7.13 19.29
N ASN A 402 -1.48 6.04 18.55
CA ASN A 402 -0.29 5.19 18.70
C ASN A 402 0.94 5.73 17.98
N LEU A 403 0.74 6.41 16.86
CA LEU A 403 1.84 7.04 16.12
C LEU A 403 2.33 8.29 16.85
N GLY A 404 1.41 9.20 17.21
CA GLY A 404 1.71 10.47 17.86
C GLY A 404 2.39 11.49 16.94
N SER A 405 2.18 11.39 15.63
CA SER A 405 2.81 12.25 14.61
C SER A 405 1.89 12.43 13.41
N PRO A 406 2.11 13.45 12.55
CA PRO A 406 1.32 13.63 11.34
C PRO A 406 1.35 12.38 10.45
N PHE A 407 0.22 12.05 9.85
CA PHE A 407 0.15 10.98 8.87
C PHE A 407 -0.94 11.23 7.85
N ILE A 408 -0.78 10.57 6.71
CA ILE A 408 -1.86 10.36 5.75
C ILE A 408 -1.87 8.90 5.32
N GLY A 409 -2.97 8.49 4.73
CA GLY A 409 -3.11 7.21 4.08
C GLY A 409 -4.44 7.15 3.35
N PHE A 410 -4.81 5.97 2.89
CA PHE A 410 -6.06 5.76 2.19
C PHE A 410 -6.41 4.29 2.11
N TYR A 411 -7.68 3.98 1.78
CA TYR A 411 -8.02 2.61 1.45
C TYR A 411 -7.72 2.25 -0.02
N THR A 412 -6.99 1.16 -0.18
CA THR A 412 -6.44 0.61 -1.43
C THR A 412 -7.28 -0.55 -1.98
N TYR A 413 -7.08 -0.89 -3.25
CA TYR A 413 -7.57 -2.17 -3.82
C TYR A 413 -6.55 -3.32 -3.74
N GLY A 414 -5.40 -3.06 -3.14
CA GLY A 414 -4.36 -4.03 -2.88
C GLY A 414 -3.18 -3.34 -2.23
N GLU A 415 -2.54 -4.02 -1.27
CA GLU A 415 -1.41 -3.45 -0.54
C GLU A 415 -0.12 -4.10 -1.03
N LEU A 416 0.92 -3.29 -1.25
CA LEU A 416 2.24 -3.82 -1.58
C LEU A 416 3.09 -3.71 -0.33
N ALA A 417 3.36 -4.82 0.33
CA ALA A 417 4.10 -4.83 1.58
C ALA A 417 4.77 -6.18 1.84
N ALA A 418 5.65 -6.21 2.84
CA ALA A 418 6.32 -7.43 3.28
C ALA A 418 6.09 -7.62 4.79
N GLU A 419 5.63 -8.81 5.18
CA GLU A 419 5.71 -9.24 6.57
C GLU A 419 7.18 -9.38 7.00
N LYS A 420 7.43 -9.33 8.31
CA LYS A 420 8.79 -9.39 8.84
C LYS A 420 9.53 -10.66 8.37
N GLY A 421 10.62 -10.47 7.63
CA GLY A 421 11.45 -11.57 7.12
C GLY A 421 10.95 -12.19 5.81
N GLU A 422 9.86 -11.67 5.24
CA GLU A 422 9.37 -12.04 3.90
C GLU A 422 9.79 -10.99 2.86
N THR A 423 9.53 -11.30 1.59
CA THR A 423 9.70 -10.35 0.49
C THR A 423 8.37 -9.65 0.20
N ALA A 424 8.43 -8.44 -0.35
CA ALA A 424 7.21 -7.72 -0.69
C ALA A 424 6.31 -8.56 -1.61
N SER A 425 5.02 -8.62 -1.28
CA SER A 425 3.98 -9.27 -2.07
C SER A 425 2.74 -8.38 -2.12
N LEU A 426 1.82 -8.69 -3.02
CA LEU A 426 0.47 -8.14 -2.96
C LEU A 426 -0.23 -8.74 -1.74
N CYS A 427 -0.60 -7.94 -0.75
CA CYS A 427 -1.39 -8.34 0.40
C CYS A 427 -2.86 -7.94 0.19
N ASN A 428 -3.78 -8.67 0.81
CA ASN A 428 -5.20 -8.33 0.85
C ASN A 428 -5.65 -8.23 2.31
N GLN A 429 -6.73 -7.51 2.61
CA GLN A 429 -7.24 -7.35 3.98
C GLN A 429 -6.18 -6.96 5.01
N THR A 430 -5.17 -6.24 4.54
CA THR A 430 -4.00 -5.91 5.32
C THR A 430 -3.91 -4.39 5.46
N LEU A 431 -3.41 -3.95 6.61
CA LEU A 431 -2.95 -2.59 6.82
C LEU A 431 -1.42 -2.61 6.75
N ALA A 432 -0.85 -1.73 5.95
CA ALA A 432 0.58 -1.56 5.77
C ALA A 432 1.00 -0.12 6.06
N ALA A 433 2.21 0.06 6.58
CA ALA A 433 2.73 1.38 6.91
C ALA A 433 4.22 1.53 6.66
N LEU A 434 4.59 2.76 6.33
CA LEU A 434 5.93 3.30 6.42
C LEU A 434 5.92 4.43 7.45
N ILE A 435 6.85 4.37 8.41
CA ILE A 435 7.03 5.38 9.45
C ILE A 435 8.42 5.99 9.28
N ILE A 436 8.50 7.31 9.09
CA ILE A 436 9.76 8.05 9.08
C ILE A 436 9.96 8.68 10.45
N SER A 437 11.13 8.45 11.03
CA SER A 437 11.49 9.02 12.34
C SER A 437 12.18 10.38 12.24
N ASN A 438 12.29 11.06 13.37
CA ASN A 438 13.18 12.19 13.58
C ASN A 438 14.64 11.77 13.85
N GLU A 439 14.90 10.46 13.98
CA GLU A 439 16.21 9.92 14.37
C GLU A 439 17.09 9.65 13.15
N ILE A 440 18.35 10.05 13.20
CA ILE A 440 19.35 9.73 12.16
C ILE A 440 20.11 8.44 12.52
N TYR A 441 20.54 7.66 11.53
CA TYR A 441 21.36 6.47 11.78
C TYR A 441 22.71 6.80 12.42
N ALA A 442 23.29 7.97 12.11
CA ALA A 442 24.61 8.39 12.59
C ALA A 442 24.61 9.02 14.01
N GLY A 443 23.44 9.33 14.56
CA GLY A 443 23.29 10.22 15.73
C GLY A 443 23.26 9.57 17.12
N ASP A 444 23.56 8.27 17.22
CA ASP A 444 23.70 7.58 18.52
C ASP A 444 25.16 7.61 19.03
#